data_AF-A0A4R0QNI7-F1
#
_entry.id   AF-A0A4R0QNI7-F1
#
_cell.length_a   1.000
_cell.length_b   1.000
_cell.length_c   1.000
_cell.angle_alpha   90.00
_cell.angle_beta   90.00
_cell.angle_gamma   90.00
#
_symmetry.space_group_name_H-M   'P 1'
#
loop_
_entity.id
_entity.type
_entity.pdbx_description
1 polymer ?
#
loop_
_entity_poly.entity_id
_entity_poly.type
_entity_poly.pdbx_seq_one_letter_code
_entity_poly.pdbx_strand_id
1 'polypeptide(L)'
;MPTRADLELLAKAQNHNVEFARRDLDKLWKSLQGLEPDKQRNALLKLIPELVSKYGDVAGTAAAEWYEQAREADLGKSDFIATIGEGYPSEAVQDSIRWQAGVLWDDPQQMQRFLNNSIDRWVKYCGRATIMENVRHDSHKVKWALVPQGKTCAFCTMLASNGFHYERKYKAQAAQHANCDCWPCPSFKSRQAFIQGYDPDKLYNDYQEAREELARARKGEGPYAKAFKDFEKQNPHKDATASGRSAEVWMMRHLKPDEYKDGVHTDVRMTSDQSLSYAIYKDYRSSLAERFIAANNPKYKMPPETPVEAPKDWPKDLPQLRAKEWNHILYGDREKVRNSQTKEKEWNFKGGHSSGFGWITNGDEFPSSWKNEDILNAIEHTVGNTSSDGLFTSTYKGVKIQVIVRKGKVITAYRLGR
;
A
#
# COMPACT_ATOMS: atom_id res chain seq x y z
N MET A 1 28.67 6.11 -9.81
CA MET A 1 27.48 6.25 -8.94
C MET A 1 26.75 4.92 -8.96
N PRO A 2 26.05 4.52 -7.88
CA PRO A 2 25.17 3.35 -7.94
C PRO A 2 24.16 3.46 -9.08
N THR A 3 23.86 2.35 -9.72
CA THR A 3 22.79 2.23 -10.71
C THR A 3 21.45 1.85 -10.04
N ARG A 4 20.36 1.86 -10.83
CA ARG A 4 19.06 1.30 -10.39
C ARG A 4 19.20 -0.15 -9.95
N ALA A 5 19.91 -0.97 -10.71
CA ALA A 5 20.10 -2.39 -10.42
C ALA A 5 20.86 -2.61 -9.11
N ASP A 6 21.87 -1.77 -8.81
CA ASP A 6 22.63 -1.85 -7.55
C ASP A 6 21.74 -1.57 -6.33
N LEU A 7 20.85 -0.59 -6.44
CA LEU A 7 19.89 -0.27 -5.37
C LEU A 7 18.83 -1.36 -5.21
N GLU A 8 18.36 -1.95 -6.30
CA GLU A 8 17.41 -3.08 -6.27
C GLU A 8 18.04 -4.31 -5.62
N LEU A 9 19.32 -4.57 -5.88
CA LEU A 9 20.06 -5.66 -5.25
C LEU A 9 20.20 -5.45 -3.73
N LEU A 10 20.60 -4.24 -3.30
CA LEU A 10 20.64 -3.87 -1.89
C LEU A 10 19.25 -4.04 -1.25
N ALA A 11 18.20 -3.50 -1.89
CA ALA A 11 16.84 -3.60 -1.37
C ALA A 11 16.39 -5.06 -1.21
N LYS A 12 16.71 -5.92 -2.18
CA LYS A 12 16.41 -7.36 -2.12
C LYS A 12 17.14 -8.05 -0.98
N ALA A 13 18.43 -7.78 -0.79
CA ALA A 13 19.22 -8.36 0.32
C ALA A 13 18.63 -7.96 1.68
N GLN A 14 18.26 -6.68 1.84
CA GLN A 14 17.67 -6.14 3.05
C GLN A 14 16.27 -6.71 3.33
N ASN A 15 15.45 -6.88 2.28
CA ASN A 15 14.14 -7.53 2.39
C ASN A 15 14.30 -9.00 2.79
N HIS A 16 15.25 -9.72 2.21
CA HIS A 16 15.50 -11.11 2.59
C HIS A 16 15.96 -11.25 4.05
N ASN A 17 16.79 -10.31 4.52
CA ASN A 17 17.20 -10.23 5.91
C ASN A 17 16.01 -10.02 6.87
N VAL A 18 15.08 -9.13 6.52
CA VAL A 18 13.82 -8.94 7.26
C VAL A 18 12.96 -10.21 7.27
N GLU A 19 12.88 -10.94 6.16
CA GLU A 19 12.14 -12.20 6.11
C GLU A 19 12.73 -13.28 7.04
N PHE A 20 14.06 -13.33 7.19
CA PHE A 20 14.68 -14.17 8.23
C PHE A 20 14.33 -13.70 9.64
N ALA A 21 14.37 -12.38 9.88
CA ALA A 21 14.00 -11.79 11.17
C ALA A 21 12.54 -12.11 11.55
N ARG A 22 11.61 -12.03 10.58
CA ARG A 22 10.20 -12.42 10.75
C ARG A 22 10.04 -13.91 11.06
N ARG A 23 10.78 -14.79 10.37
CA ARG A 23 10.74 -16.23 10.65
C ARG A 23 11.21 -16.56 12.07
N ASP A 24 12.29 -15.91 12.54
CA ASP A 24 12.78 -16.13 13.90
C ASP A 24 11.85 -15.48 14.95
N LEU A 25 11.24 -14.33 14.64
CA LEU A 25 10.17 -13.74 15.44
C LEU A 25 8.97 -14.69 15.55
N ASP A 26 8.54 -15.33 14.47
CA ASP A 26 7.41 -16.26 14.50
C ASP A 26 7.71 -17.53 15.32
N LYS A 27 8.95 -18.03 15.28
CA LYS A 27 9.40 -19.13 16.17
C LYS A 27 9.39 -18.70 17.62
N LEU A 28 9.96 -17.52 17.91
CA LEU A 28 9.94 -16.93 19.24
C LEU A 28 8.50 -16.79 19.73
N TRP A 29 7.63 -16.21 18.91
CA TRP A 29 6.22 -16.01 19.24
C TRP A 29 5.53 -17.32 19.60
N LYS A 30 5.69 -18.37 18.78
CA LYS A 30 5.16 -19.72 19.08
C LYS A 30 5.63 -20.27 20.42
N SER A 31 6.89 -20.03 20.79
CA SER A 31 7.42 -20.48 22.10
C SER A 31 6.84 -19.72 23.30
N LEU A 32 6.31 -18.51 23.08
CA LEU A 32 5.69 -17.69 24.11
C LEU A 32 4.17 -17.94 24.23
N GLN A 33 3.57 -18.65 23.27
CA GLN A 33 2.14 -18.96 23.29
C GLN A 33 1.78 -19.80 24.53
N GLY A 34 0.71 -19.42 25.21
CA GLY A 34 0.24 -20.08 26.43
C GLY A 34 0.92 -19.63 27.72
N LEU A 35 1.93 -18.76 27.65
CA LEU A 35 2.42 -18.06 28.84
C LEU A 35 1.42 -16.98 29.28
N GLU A 36 1.41 -16.66 30.57
CA GLU A 36 0.68 -15.51 31.09
C GLU A 36 1.11 -14.21 30.38
N PRO A 37 0.20 -13.26 30.11
CA PRO A 37 0.48 -12.04 29.35
C PRO A 37 1.67 -11.22 29.88
N ASP A 38 1.85 -11.15 31.20
CA ASP A 38 2.97 -10.43 31.84
C ASP A 38 4.31 -11.11 31.53
N LYS A 39 4.35 -12.45 31.52
CA LYS A 39 5.53 -13.25 31.15
C LYS A 39 5.86 -13.09 29.67
N GLN A 40 4.84 -13.11 28.79
CA GLN A 40 5.03 -12.83 27.37
C GLN A 40 5.65 -11.45 27.16
N ARG A 41 5.06 -10.41 27.76
CA ARG A 41 5.58 -9.04 27.67
C ARG A 41 7.04 -8.95 28.12
N ASN A 42 7.37 -9.52 29.28
CA ASN A 42 8.73 -9.45 29.83
C ASN A 42 9.74 -10.19 28.93
N ALA A 43 9.37 -11.33 28.35
CA ALA A 43 10.19 -12.02 27.36
C ALA A 43 10.40 -11.17 26.10
N LEU A 44 9.34 -10.55 25.57
CA LEU A 44 9.42 -9.68 24.38
C LEU A 44 10.33 -8.46 24.62
N LEU A 45 10.24 -7.82 25.78
CA LEU A 45 11.08 -6.67 26.14
C LEU A 45 12.58 -6.99 26.15
N LYS A 46 12.94 -8.26 26.38
CA LYS A 46 14.32 -8.73 26.34
C LYS A 46 14.73 -9.21 24.95
N LEU A 47 13.93 -10.09 24.36
CA LEU A 47 14.33 -10.88 23.19
C LEU A 47 14.16 -10.12 21.87
N ILE A 48 13.20 -9.21 21.77
CA ILE A 48 12.98 -8.44 20.53
C ILE A 48 14.14 -7.47 20.25
N PRO A 49 14.67 -6.70 21.22
CA PRO A 49 15.87 -5.89 20.98
C PRO A 49 17.08 -6.71 20.53
N GLU A 50 17.32 -7.88 21.13
CA GLU A 50 18.42 -8.79 20.74
C GLU A 50 18.26 -9.28 19.30
N LEU A 51 17.04 -9.66 18.92
CA LEU A 51 16.71 -10.08 17.56
C LEU A 51 16.90 -8.93 16.56
N VAL A 52 16.42 -7.72 16.89
CA VAL A 52 16.62 -6.52 16.07
C VAL A 52 18.10 -6.20 15.90
N SER A 53 18.91 -6.30 16.96
CA SER A 53 20.36 -6.08 16.89
C SER A 53 21.02 -7.08 15.96
N LYS A 54 20.77 -8.38 16.15
CA LYS A 54 21.35 -9.47 15.34
C LYS A 54 21.11 -9.25 13.85
N TYR A 55 19.86 -8.99 13.46
CA TYR A 55 19.53 -8.77 12.06
C TYR A 55 19.90 -7.36 11.57
N GLY A 56 19.96 -6.38 12.47
CA GLY A 56 20.50 -5.06 12.21
C GLY A 56 21.97 -5.11 11.81
N ASP A 57 22.80 -5.89 12.49
CA ASP A 57 24.23 -6.05 12.18
C ASP A 57 24.43 -6.65 10.78
N VAL A 58 23.59 -7.62 10.39
CA VAL A 58 23.58 -8.18 9.03
C VAL A 58 23.19 -7.12 8.00
N ALA A 59 22.15 -6.31 8.29
CA ALA A 59 21.71 -5.22 7.43
C ALA A 59 22.81 -4.15 7.28
N GLY A 60 23.49 -3.80 8.36
CA GLY A 60 24.59 -2.86 8.37
C GLY A 60 25.80 -3.36 7.60
N THR A 61 26.21 -4.61 7.80
CA THR A 61 27.34 -5.24 7.08
C THR A 61 27.12 -5.22 5.58
N ALA A 62 25.96 -5.69 5.11
CA ALA A 62 25.63 -5.69 3.68
C ALA A 62 25.59 -4.27 3.09
N ALA A 63 25.16 -3.28 3.88
CA ALA A 63 25.14 -1.88 3.46
C ALA A 63 26.53 -1.24 3.42
N ALA A 64 27.43 -1.63 4.33
CA ALA A 64 28.83 -1.20 4.34
C ALA A 64 29.58 -1.73 3.11
N GLU A 65 29.49 -3.03 2.84
CA GLU A 65 30.09 -3.67 1.66
C GLU A 65 29.55 -3.05 0.37
N TRP A 66 28.24 -2.82 0.30
CA TRP A 66 27.62 -2.14 -0.84
C TRP A 66 28.15 -0.71 -1.02
N TYR A 67 28.34 0.04 0.06
CA TYR A 67 28.86 1.41 -0.01
C TYR A 67 30.29 1.43 -0.55
N GLU A 68 31.15 0.53 -0.08
CA GLU A 68 32.53 0.37 -0.56
C GLU A 68 32.55 0.07 -2.07
N GLN A 69 31.76 -0.92 -2.50
CA GLN A 69 31.64 -1.30 -3.91
C GLN A 69 31.12 -0.14 -4.78
N ALA A 70 30.07 0.56 -4.31
CA ALA A 70 29.51 1.72 -5.00
C ALA A 70 30.51 2.86 -5.15
N ARG A 71 31.31 3.10 -4.10
CA ARG A 71 32.33 4.13 -4.08
C ARG A 71 33.51 3.76 -4.99
N GLU A 72 34.00 2.52 -4.90
CA GLU A 72 35.06 2.01 -5.75
C GLU A 72 34.66 2.06 -7.23
N ALA A 73 33.45 1.62 -7.57
CA ALA A 73 32.95 1.65 -8.94
C ALA A 73 32.89 3.09 -9.52
N ASP A 74 32.63 4.10 -8.68
CA ASP A 74 32.59 5.49 -9.15
C ASP A 74 33.95 6.19 -9.17
N LEU A 75 34.80 5.93 -8.17
CA LEU A 75 36.06 6.64 -7.97
C LEU A 75 37.29 5.86 -8.46
N GLY A 76 37.15 4.57 -8.75
CA GLY A 76 38.25 3.66 -9.13
C GLY A 76 39.24 3.40 -8.00
N LYS A 77 38.83 3.55 -6.73
CA LYS A 77 39.68 3.42 -5.54
C LYS A 77 39.03 2.56 -4.47
N SER A 78 39.70 1.48 -4.11
CA SER A 78 39.34 0.56 -3.01
C SER A 78 39.96 0.98 -1.67
N ASP A 79 40.06 2.28 -1.40
CA ASP A 79 40.79 2.86 -0.25
C ASP A 79 39.89 3.23 0.94
N PHE A 80 38.58 3.02 0.81
CA PHE A 80 37.60 3.36 1.83
C PHE A 80 37.13 2.10 2.55
N ILE A 81 37.15 2.15 3.87
CA ILE A 81 36.62 1.11 4.74
C ILE A 81 35.38 1.66 5.40
N ALA A 82 34.22 1.11 5.06
CA ALA A 82 32.94 1.54 5.60
C ALA A 82 32.74 1.01 7.03
N THR A 83 32.19 1.85 7.88
CA THR A 83 31.80 1.47 9.25
C THR A 83 30.32 1.14 9.30
N ILE A 84 29.95 0.09 10.03
CA ILE A 84 28.54 -0.20 10.33
C ILE A 84 27.98 0.95 11.18
N GLY A 85 26.84 1.49 10.75
CA GLY A 85 26.16 2.58 11.46
C GLY A 85 25.34 2.09 12.65
N GLU A 86 24.86 3.02 13.47
CA GLU A 86 24.13 2.68 14.69
C GLU A 86 22.84 1.88 14.40
N GLY A 87 22.62 0.84 15.22
CA GLY A 87 21.40 0.05 15.20
C GLY A 87 20.17 0.84 15.69
N TYR A 88 18.98 0.29 15.49
CA TYR A 88 17.77 0.91 16.02
C TYR A 88 17.82 0.92 17.56
N PRO A 89 17.56 2.04 18.25
CA PRO A 89 17.73 2.12 19.70
C PRO A 89 16.88 1.10 20.45
N SER A 90 17.51 0.27 21.28
CA SER A 90 16.84 -0.79 22.04
C SER A 90 15.75 -0.25 22.97
N GLU A 91 15.98 0.91 23.59
CA GLU A 91 14.97 1.59 24.42
C GLU A 91 13.71 1.96 23.61
N ALA A 92 13.87 2.45 22.38
CA ALA A 92 12.74 2.78 21.51
C ALA A 92 11.96 1.53 21.06
N VAL A 93 12.62 0.38 20.89
CA VAL A 93 11.96 -0.92 20.67
C VAL A 93 11.16 -1.30 21.90
N GLN A 94 11.75 -1.21 23.09
CA GLN A 94 11.09 -1.55 24.35
C GLN A 94 9.88 -0.66 24.63
N ASP A 95 9.98 0.65 24.40
CA ASP A 95 8.86 1.58 24.58
C ASP A 95 7.71 1.28 23.63
N SER A 96 8.02 0.94 22.38
CA SER A 96 7.04 0.50 21.40
C SER A 96 6.32 -0.78 21.85
N ILE A 97 7.04 -1.72 22.48
CA ILE A 97 6.47 -2.94 23.06
C ILE A 97 5.59 -2.62 24.27
N ARG A 98 6.05 -1.77 25.20
CA ARG A 98 5.28 -1.37 26.39
C ARG A 98 3.97 -0.71 25.99
N TRP A 99 4.02 0.17 24.99
CA TRP A 99 2.84 0.86 24.47
C TRP A 99 1.79 -0.11 23.92
N GLN A 100 2.21 -1.14 23.18
CA GLN A 100 1.30 -2.13 22.60
C GLN A 100 0.93 -3.27 23.58
N ALA A 101 1.64 -3.43 24.70
CA ALA A 101 1.56 -4.62 25.55
C ALA A 101 0.16 -4.95 26.07
N GLY A 102 -0.72 -3.96 26.22
CA GLY A 102 -2.09 -4.17 26.70
C GLY A 102 -2.89 -5.19 25.88
N VAL A 103 -2.60 -5.30 24.58
CA VAL A 103 -3.31 -6.24 23.70
C VAL A 103 -3.02 -7.71 24.03
N LEU A 104 -1.97 -8.01 24.79
CA LEU A 104 -1.64 -9.37 25.22
C LEU A 104 -2.71 -9.98 26.15
N TRP A 105 -3.56 -9.17 26.77
CA TRP A 105 -4.64 -9.66 27.64
C TRP A 105 -5.91 -10.03 26.86
N ASP A 106 -6.11 -9.47 25.66
CA ASP A 106 -7.35 -9.62 24.90
C ASP A 106 -7.14 -10.27 23.51
N ASP A 107 -6.14 -9.79 22.76
CA ASP A 107 -5.80 -10.22 21.39
C ASP A 107 -4.27 -10.29 21.24
N PRO A 108 -3.61 -11.34 21.78
CA PRO A 108 -2.16 -11.52 21.64
C PRO A 108 -1.69 -11.52 20.18
N GLN A 109 -2.52 -12.01 19.25
CA GLN A 109 -2.21 -11.99 17.83
C GLN A 109 -2.02 -10.57 17.29
N GLN A 110 -2.68 -9.57 17.88
CA GLN A 110 -2.42 -8.16 17.58
C GLN A 110 -0.99 -7.72 17.90
N MET A 111 -0.42 -8.23 18.99
CA MET A 111 0.98 -7.97 19.33
C MET A 111 1.91 -8.62 18.31
N GLN A 112 1.62 -9.86 17.89
CA GLN A 112 2.41 -10.51 16.83
C GLN A 112 2.40 -9.70 15.53
N ARG A 113 1.23 -9.25 15.08
CA ARG A 113 1.09 -8.40 13.88
C ARG A 113 1.86 -7.09 14.01
N PHE A 114 1.77 -6.45 15.17
CA PHE A 114 2.51 -5.24 15.48
C PHE A 114 4.03 -5.45 15.38
N LEU A 115 4.54 -6.54 15.97
CA LEU A 115 5.96 -6.89 15.93
C LEU A 115 6.43 -7.22 14.50
N ASN A 116 5.66 -8.01 13.75
CA ASN A 116 5.96 -8.37 12.36
C ASN A 116 5.99 -7.15 11.42
N ASN A 117 5.20 -6.13 11.71
CA ASN A 117 5.26 -4.85 11.00
C ASN A 117 6.45 -4.00 11.46
N SER A 118 6.70 -3.91 12.76
CA SER A 118 7.73 -3.03 13.33
C SER A 118 9.16 -3.51 13.03
N ILE A 119 9.38 -4.83 13.00
CA ILE A 119 10.68 -5.45 12.78
C ILE A 119 11.29 -5.07 11.43
N ASP A 120 10.48 -4.87 10.39
CA ASP A 120 10.93 -4.42 9.08
C ASP A 120 11.66 -3.08 9.18
N ARG A 121 11.03 -2.12 9.88
CA ARG A 121 11.62 -0.79 10.10
C ARG A 121 12.88 -0.88 10.95
N TRP A 122 12.82 -1.61 12.07
CA TRP A 122 13.90 -1.67 13.04
C TRP A 122 15.16 -2.33 12.46
N VAL A 123 15.01 -3.42 11.71
CA VAL A 123 16.13 -4.12 11.07
C VAL A 123 16.73 -3.29 9.94
N LYS A 124 15.91 -2.76 9.02
CA LYS A 124 16.41 -1.95 7.90
C LYS A 124 17.06 -0.64 8.35
N TYR A 125 16.75 -0.16 9.55
CA TYR A 125 17.31 1.07 10.09
C TYR A 125 18.85 1.06 10.08
N CYS A 126 19.49 -0.03 10.53
CA CYS A 126 20.95 -0.12 10.58
C CYS A 126 21.59 -0.07 9.18
N GLY A 127 20.99 -0.73 8.19
CA GLY A 127 21.46 -0.63 6.80
C GLY A 127 21.39 0.81 6.26
N ARG A 128 20.30 1.52 6.57
CA ARG A 128 20.13 2.94 6.19
C ARG A 128 21.10 3.85 6.93
N ALA A 129 21.27 3.62 8.23
CA ALA A 129 22.23 4.28 9.11
C ALA A 129 23.63 4.22 8.52
N THR A 130 24.05 3.00 8.19
CA THR A 130 25.36 2.69 7.66
C THR A 130 25.66 3.53 6.42
N ILE A 131 24.75 3.58 5.44
CA ILE A 131 24.98 4.38 4.23
C ILE A 131 25.07 5.87 4.58
N MET A 132 24.13 6.37 5.39
CA MET A 132 24.07 7.79 5.73
C MET A 132 25.29 8.27 6.53
N GLU A 133 25.78 7.45 7.46
CA GLU A 133 26.96 7.74 8.28
C GLU A 133 28.24 7.66 7.46
N ASN A 134 28.37 6.67 6.57
CA ASN A 134 29.53 6.59 5.67
C ASN A 134 29.57 7.78 4.69
N VAL A 135 28.43 8.20 4.13
CA VAL A 135 28.34 9.45 3.35
C VAL A 135 28.82 10.65 4.16
N ARG A 136 28.44 10.71 5.45
CA ARG A 136 28.85 11.79 6.34
C ARG A 136 30.35 11.80 6.61
N HIS A 137 30.97 10.62 6.77
CA HIS A 137 32.40 10.45 7.04
C HIS A 137 33.28 10.50 5.79
N ASP A 138 32.71 10.37 4.59
CA ASP A 138 33.47 10.41 3.34
C ASP A 138 34.12 11.79 3.10
N SER A 139 35.41 11.76 2.80
CA SER A 139 36.24 12.93 2.51
C SER A 139 35.84 13.63 1.20
N HIS A 140 35.16 12.94 0.28
CA HIS A 140 34.74 13.48 -1.02
C HIS A 140 33.51 14.39 -0.97
N LYS A 141 33.02 14.76 0.22
CA LYS A 141 31.81 15.59 0.40
C LYS A 141 30.62 15.00 -0.37
N VAL A 142 30.44 13.69 -0.22
CA VAL A 142 29.40 12.91 -0.89
C VAL A 142 28.03 13.46 -0.49
N LYS A 143 27.17 13.66 -1.50
CA LYS A 143 25.75 13.94 -1.27
C LYS A 143 24.97 12.67 -1.47
N TRP A 144 23.76 12.61 -0.93
CA TRP A 144 22.91 11.45 -1.14
C TRP A 144 21.45 11.85 -1.39
N ALA A 145 20.71 10.93 -1.97
CA ALA A 145 19.28 11.03 -2.22
C ALA A 145 18.57 9.83 -1.59
N LEU A 146 17.35 10.03 -1.11
CA LEU A 146 16.50 8.89 -0.78
C LEU A 146 15.80 8.42 -2.04
N VAL A 147 16.12 7.21 -2.52
CA VAL A 147 15.64 6.71 -3.80
C VAL A 147 14.57 5.61 -3.59
N PRO A 148 13.32 5.84 -4.00
CA PRO A 148 12.28 4.80 -4.04
C PRO A 148 12.60 3.72 -5.08
N GLN A 149 12.25 2.46 -4.79
CA GLN A 149 12.36 1.34 -5.73
C GLN A 149 11.10 1.16 -6.61
N GLY A 150 10.34 2.24 -6.81
CA GLY A 150 9.06 2.25 -7.51
C GLY A 150 8.04 3.13 -6.78
N LYS A 151 6.75 2.88 -7.03
CA LYS A 151 5.65 3.58 -6.34
C LYS A 151 5.79 3.36 -4.82
N THR A 152 5.79 4.45 -4.05
CA THR A 152 5.96 4.43 -2.58
C THR A 152 4.91 5.30 -1.91
N CYS A 153 4.94 5.41 -0.57
CA CYS A 153 4.00 6.24 0.17
C CYS A 153 4.31 7.74 -0.03
N ALA A 154 3.30 8.60 0.16
CA ALA A 154 3.44 10.05 0.02
C ALA A 154 4.53 10.64 0.91
N PHE A 155 4.72 10.10 2.13
CA PHE A 155 5.77 10.54 3.03
C PHE A 155 7.18 10.25 2.49
N CYS A 156 7.40 9.06 1.93
CA CYS A 156 8.68 8.71 1.34
C CYS A 156 8.94 9.45 0.04
N THR A 157 7.89 9.70 -0.76
CA THR A 157 8.00 10.57 -1.93
C THR A 157 8.38 12.00 -1.54
N MET A 158 7.79 12.54 -0.47
CA MET A 158 8.16 13.86 0.07
C MET A 158 9.63 13.91 0.51
N LEU A 159 10.18 12.85 1.11
CA LEU A 159 11.61 12.81 1.42
C LEU A 159 12.45 12.66 0.13
N ALA A 160 12.04 11.78 -0.77
CA ALA A 160 12.72 11.54 -2.03
C ALA A 160 12.77 12.77 -2.94
N SER A 161 11.85 13.72 -2.82
CA SER A 161 11.84 14.95 -3.62
C SER A 161 13.02 15.88 -3.35
N ASN A 162 13.73 15.73 -2.22
CA ASN A 162 14.94 16.50 -1.95
C ASN A 162 16.09 16.18 -2.92
N GLY A 163 16.03 15.08 -3.69
CA GLY A 163 17.10 14.71 -4.61
C GLY A 163 18.45 14.48 -3.92
N PHE A 164 19.54 14.67 -4.67
CA PHE A 164 20.92 14.54 -4.17
C PHE A 164 21.38 15.78 -3.40
N HIS A 165 20.54 16.28 -2.49
CA HIS A 165 20.81 17.44 -1.65
C HIS A 165 20.91 17.10 -0.16
N TYR A 166 20.71 15.84 0.23
CA TYR A 166 20.90 15.47 1.63
C TYR A 166 22.37 15.58 2.04
N GLU A 167 22.62 16.47 3.00
CA GLU A 167 23.93 16.71 3.60
C GLU A 167 24.06 16.09 5.01
N ARG A 168 25.27 16.20 5.57
CA ARG A 168 25.78 15.58 6.81
C ARG A 168 24.91 15.64 8.07
N LYS A 169 23.88 16.50 8.14
CA LYS A 169 23.04 16.71 9.34
C LYS A 169 21.60 16.20 9.22
N TYR A 170 21.24 15.57 8.10
CA TYR A 170 19.83 15.27 7.85
C TYR A 170 19.33 14.03 8.62
N LYS A 171 18.30 14.19 9.46
CA LYS A 171 17.66 13.14 10.27
C LYS A 171 16.66 12.28 9.48
N ALA A 172 16.95 11.95 8.22
CA ALA A 172 16.05 11.11 7.40
C ALA A 172 15.95 9.67 7.94
N GLN A 173 16.98 9.20 8.64
CA GLN A 173 17.09 7.85 9.19
C GLN A 173 15.91 7.48 10.10
N ALA A 174 15.47 8.43 10.95
CA ALA A 174 14.33 8.25 11.86
C ALA A 174 12.98 8.42 11.16
N ALA A 175 12.95 9.03 9.98
CA ALA A 175 11.73 9.39 9.28
C ALA A 175 11.10 8.20 8.53
N GLN A 176 11.88 7.21 8.09
CA GLN A 176 11.37 6.10 7.27
C GLN A 176 10.46 5.15 8.06
N HIS A 177 9.36 4.72 7.44
CA HIS A 177 8.34 3.84 8.05
C HIS A 177 8.56 2.36 7.72
N ALA A 178 7.76 1.48 8.34
CA ALA A 178 7.76 0.05 8.07
C ALA A 178 7.21 -0.28 6.67
N ASN A 179 7.68 -1.38 6.08
CA ASN A 179 7.38 -1.84 4.71
C ASN A 179 7.72 -0.80 3.65
N CYS A 180 8.75 0.02 3.92
CA CYS A 180 9.29 0.99 2.98
C CYS A 180 10.51 0.39 2.27
N ASP A 181 10.56 0.52 0.95
CA ASP A 181 11.69 0.07 0.12
C ASP A 181 12.65 1.20 -0.28
N CYS A 182 12.50 2.41 0.28
CA CYS A 182 13.37 3.53 -0.09
C CYS A 182 14.77 3.39 0.56
N TRP A 183 15.82 3.63 -0.22
CA TRP A 183 17.21 3.49 0.21
C TRP A 183 18.02 4.76 -0.02
N PRO A 184 18.91 5.14 0.91
CA PRO A 184 19.90 6.17 0.68
C PRO A 184 20.83 5.78 -0.48
N CYS A 185 20.97 6.67 -1.47
CA CYS A 185 21.86 6.50 -2.60
C CYS A 185 22.93 7.59 -2.60
N PRO A 186 24.22 7.26 -2.42
CA PRO A 186 25.30 8.23 -2.51
C PRO A 186 25.53 8.68 -3.95
N SER A 187 26.01 9.91 -4.10
CA SER A 187 26.54 10.50 -5.32
C SER A 187 27.94 11.03 -5.04
N PHE A 188 28.94 10.35 -5.60
CA PHE A 188 30.35 10.73 -5.43
C PHE A 188 30.80 11.79 -6.45
N LYS A 189 30.06 11.94 -7.56
CA LYS A 189 30.25 12.98 -8.58
C LYS A 189 29.00 13.86 -8.66
N SER A 190 29.01 14.98 -7.92
CA SER A 190 27.83 15.81 -7.64
C SER A 190 27.11 16.42 -8.86
N ARG A 191 27.70 16.42 -10.06
CA ARG A 191 27.14 17.06 -11.27
C ARG A 191 26.46 16.09 -12.26
N GLN A 192 26.48 14.77 -12.02
CA GLN A 192 25.92 13.77 -12.95
C GLN A 192 25.08 12.72 -12.22
N ALA A 193 24.23 13.17 -11.29
CA ALA A 193 23.44 12.27 -10.46
C ALA A 193 22.12 11.87 -11.12
N PHE A 194 22.09 10.70 -11.75
CA PHE A 194 20.91 10.16 -12.42
C PHE A 194 20.70 8.69 -12.04
N ILE A 195 19.49 8.36 -11.60
CA ILE A 195 19.04 6.98 -11.39
C ILE A 195 17.81 6.77 -12.26
N GLN A 196 17.84 5.76 -13.13
CA GLN A 196 16.73 5.44 -14.02
C GLN A 196 15.41 5.29 -13.25
N GLY A 197 14.35 5.99 -13.67
CA GLY A 197 13.04 5.94 -13.03
C GLY A 197 12.93 6.70 -11.71
N TYR A 198 13.91 7.54 -11.37
CA TYR A 198 13.86 8.47 -10.24
C TYR A 198 14.02 9.91 -10.74
N ASP A 199 12.95 10.68 -10.64
CA ASP A 199 12.88 12.08 -11.04
C ASP A 199 12.56 12.95 -9.82
N PRO A 200 13.58 13.42 -9.07
CA PRO A 200 13.35 14.21 -7.85
C PRO A 200 12.63 15.53 -8.13
N ASP A 201 12.81 16.13 -9.31
CA ASP A 201 12.18 17.39 -9.67
C ASP A 201 10.67 17.22 -9.87
N LYS A 202 10.24 16.13 -10.53
CA LYS A 202 8.81 15.77 -10.58
C LYS A 202 8.23 15.59 -9.16
N LEU A 203 8.91 14.82 -8.31
CA LEU A 203 8.43 14.58 -6.94
C LEU A 203 8.37 15.89 -6.13
N TYR A 204 9.30 16.82 -6.37
CA TYR A 204 9.32 18.13 -5.73
C TYR A 204 8.17 19.01 -6.21
N ASN A 205 7.88 19.01 -7.51
CA ASN A 205 6.72 19.70 -8.08
C ASN A 205 5.40 19.15 -7.49
N ASP A 206 5.25 17.83 -7.39
CA ASP A 206 4.10 17.19 -6.76
C ASP A 206 3.95 17.61 -5.28
N TYR A 207 5.07 17.75 -4.55
CA TYR A 207 5.07 18.26 -3.18
C TYR A 207 4.71 19.75 -3.09
N GLN A 208 5.22 20.61 -3.98
CA GLN A 208 4.88 22.04 -3.99
C GLN A 208 3.40 22.27 -4.29
N GLU A 209 2.84 21.55 -5.26
CA GLU A 209 1.41 21.65 -5.58
C GLU A 209 0.54 21.29 -4.37
N ALA A 210 0.93 20.24 -3.62
CA ALA A 210 0.25 19.90 -2.37
C ALA A 210 0.39 21.00 -1.30
N ARG A 211 1.52 21.71 -1.22
CA ARG A 211 1.67 22.84 -0.30
C ARG A 211 0.80 24.04 -0.69
N GLU A 212 0.69 24.32 -1.98
CA GLU A 212 -0.16 25.40 -2.50
C GLU A 212 -1.64 25.11 -2.22
N GLU A 213 -2.10 23.90 -2.53
CA GLU A 213 -3.49 23.51 -2.24
C GLU A 213 -3.77 23.45 -0.74
N LEU A 214 -2.79 23.02 0.07
CA LEU A 214 -2.89 23.10 1.53
C LEU A 214 -3.04 24.55 2.03
N ALA A 215 -2.30 25.50 1.44
CA ALA A 215 -2.42 26.91 1.79
C ALA A 215 -3.81 27.48 1.45
N ARG A 216 -4.42 27.04 0.34
CA ARG A 216 -5.80 27.37 -0.03
C ARG A 216 -6.81 26.74 0.93
N ALA A 217 -6.67 25.44 1.22
CA ALA A 217 -7.54 24.71 2.13
C ALA A 217 -7.59 25.36 3.53
N ARG A 218 -6.45 25.85 4.05
CA ARG A 218 -6.39 26.60 5.32
C ARG A 218 -7.17 27.92 5.31
N LYS A 219 -7.32 28.56 4.14
CA LYS A 219 -8.17 29.75 3.96
C LYS A 219 -9.65 29.40 3.75
N GLY A 220 -10.00 28.12 3.73
CA GLY A 220 -11.35 27.66 3.41
C GLY A 220 -11.63 27.57 1.91
N GLU A 221 -10.60 27.65 1.07
CA GLU A 221 -10.70 27.63 -0.39
C GLU A 221 -10.34 26.26 -0.96
N GLY A 222 -10.88 25.96 -2.16
CA GLY A 222 -10.56 24.73 -2.88
C GLY A 222 -11.37 23.51 -2.45
N PRO A 223 -11.32 22.42 -3.23
CA PRO A 223 -12.14 21.22 -3.03
C PRO A 223 -11.84 20.49 -1.71
N TYR A 224 -10.66 20.68 -1.13
CA TYR A 224 -10.24 19.97 0.08
C TYR A 224 -10.46 20.74 1.39
N ALA A 225 -10.89 22.00 1.35
CA ALA A 225 -11.03 22.86 2.53
C ALA A 225 -11.82 22.23 3.69
N LYS A 226 -13.00 21.67 3.40
CA LYS A 226 -13.85 21.05 4.42
C LYS A 226 -13.20 19.80 5.00
N ALA A 227 -12.73 18.88 4.14
CA ALA A 227 -12.10 17.64 4.55
C ALA A 227 -10.82 17.88 5.37
N PHE A 228 -10.02 18.88 4.97
CA PHE A 228 -8.82 19.27 5.68
C PHE A 228 -9.14 19.86 7.07
N LYS A 229 -10.18 20.69 7.19
CA LYS A 229 -10.63 21.22 8.49
C LYS A 229 -11.06 20.12 9.46
N ASP A 230 -11.72 19.08 8.97
CA ASP A 230 -12.09 17.92 9.79
C ASP A 230 -10.87 17.08 10.18
N PHE A 231 -9.91 16.90 9.25
CA PHE A 231 -8.62 16.29 9.55
C PHE A 231 -7.85 17.02 10.65
N GLU A 232 -7.74 18.36 10.57
CA GLU A 232 -7.02 19.16 11.58
C GLU A 232 -7.67 19.04 12.96
N LYS A 233 -9.00 19.01 13.06
CA LYS A 233 -9.71 18.81 14.33
C LYS A 233 -9.40 17.44 14.96
N GLN A 234 -9.26 16.41 14.13
CA GLN A 234 -8.99 15.04 14.58
C GLN A 234 -7.51 14.83 14.92
N ASN A 235 -6.61 15.72 14.48
CA ASN A 235 -5.16 15.61 14.66
C ASN A 235 -4.57 16.91 15.25
N PRO A 236 -4.95 17.30 16.48
CA PRO A 236 -4.57 18.59 17.07
C PRO A 236 -3.07 18.69 17.44
N HIS A 237 -2.34 17.57 17.52
CA HIS A 237 -0.90 17.54 17.83
C HIS A 237 -0.07 17.63 16.54
N LYS A 238 0.41 18.85 16.27
CA LYS A 238 0.93 19.34 14.97
C LYS A 238 2.36 18.92 14.64
N ASP A 239 3.12 18.38 15.57
CA ASP A 239 4.55 18.16 15.37
C ASP A 239 4.83 16.72 14.97
N ALA A 240 4.76 16.45 13.67
CA ALA A 240 5.39 15.25 13.15
C ALA A 240 5.85 15.43 11.70
N THR A 241 6.94 16.18 11.55
CA THR A 241 7.90 15.95 10.45
C THR A 241 8.43 14.50 10.42
N ALA A 242 8.04 13.65 11.38
CA ALA A 242 8.55 12.30 11.59
C ALA A 242 7.50 11.14 11.52
N SER A 243 6.21 11.37 11.20
CA SER A 243 5.20 10.28 11.31
C SER A 243 4.29 10.04 10.09
N GLY A 244 4.51 10.71 8.96
CA GLY A 244 3.62 10.56 7.80
C GLY A 244 2.19 11.08 8.02
N ARG A 245 1.96 11.87 9.08
CA ARG A 245 0.70 12.55 9.40
C ARG A 245 0.79 14.08 9.26
N SER A 246 1.83 14.59 8.61
CA SER A 246 1.90 16.04 8.34
C SER A 246 0.79 16.45 7.37
N ALA A 247 0.36 17.70 7.48
CA ALA A 247 -0.70 18.25 6.63
C ALA A 247 -0.32 18.20 5.14
N GLU A 248 0.96 18.36 4.83
CA GLU A 248 1.50 18.27 3.47
C GLU A 248 1.33 16.85 2.91
N VAL A 249 1.69 15.84 3.69
CA VAL A 249 1.57 14.43 3.27
C VAL A 249 0.11 14.03 3.15
N TRP A 250 -0.75 14.52 4.05
CA TRP A 250 -2.20 14.36 3.91
C TRP A 250 -2.66 14.94 2.57
N MET A 251 -2.27 16.18 2.24
CA MET A 251 -2.68 16.81 0.99
C MET A 251 -2.15 16.08 -0.24
N MET A 252 -0.89 15.63 -0.23
CA MET A 252 -0.32 14.81 -1.30
C MET A 252 -1.20 13.59 -1.59
N ARG A 253 -1.57 12.82 -0.54
CA ARG A 253 -2.41 11.61 -0.69
C ARG A 253 -3.77 11.90 -1.33
N HIS A 254 -4.35 13.07 -1.11
CA HIS A 254 -5.68 13.42 -1.59
C HIS A 254 -5.65 14.05 -2.98
N LEU A 255 -4.63 14.89 -3.24
CA LEU A 255 -4.48 15.61 -4.49
C LEU A 255 -4.10 14.68 -5.64
N LYS A 256 -3.15 13.76 -5.40
CA LYS A 256 -2.63 12.82 -6.41
C LYS A 256 -2.60 11.38 -5.88
N PRO A 257 -3.75 10.78 -5.51
CA PRO A 257 -3.80 9.48 -4.85
C PRO A 257 -3.16 8.36 -5.68
N ASP A 258 -3.25 8.43 -7.01
CA ASP A 258 -2.68 7.43 -7.91
C ASP A 258 -1.15 7.44 -7.96
N GLU A 259 -0.48 8.49 -7.48
CA GLU A 259 0.99 8.56 -7.42
C GLU A 259 1.57 7.84 -6.20
N TYR A 260 0.74 7.53 -5.19
CA TYR A 260 1.22 6.99 -3.90
C TYR A 260 0.60 5.63 -3.56
N LYS A 261 1.37 4.74 -2.92
CA LYS A 261 0.85 3.45 -2.40
C LYS A 261 -0.22 3.65 -1.33
N ASP A 262 -0.17 4.76 -0.60
CA ASP A 262 -1.09 5.15 0.46
C ASP A 262 -1.96 6.36 0.05
N GLY A 263 -2.16 6.56 -1.26
CA GLY A 263 -3.05 7.59 -1.77
C GLY A 263 -4.48 7.40 -1.27
N VAL A 264 -5.16 8.51 -1.00
CA VAL A 264 -6.53 8.53 -0.52
C VAL A 264 -7.41 9.12 -1.61
N HIS A 265 -8.15 8.27 -2.30
CA HIS A 265 -9.13 8.72 -3.28
C HIS A 265 -10.33 9.34 -2.56
N THR A 266 -10.36 10.66 -2.43
CA THR A 266 -11.58 11.40 -2.03
C THR A 266 -12.29 11.91 -3.26
N ASP A 267 -13.04 11.02 -3.91
CA ASP A 267 -13.96 11.42 -4.95
C ASP A 267 -15.37 11.53 -4.36
N VAL A 268 -15.82 12.77 -4.16
CA VAL A 268 -17.19 13.05 -3.68
C VAL A 268 -18.25 12.74 -4.73
N ARG A 269 -17.85 12.48 -5.98
CA ARG A 269 -18.80 12.08 -7.02
C ARG A 269 -19.38 10.72 -6.70
N MET A 270 -20.67 10.63 -6.95
CA MET A 270 -21.44 9.40 -6.94
C MET A 270 -21.92 9.15 -8.36
N THR A 271 -22.26 7.90 -8.68
CA THR A 271 -23.10 7.60 -9.85
C THR A 271 -24.40 8.39 -9.77
N SER A 272 -25.05 8.59 -10.91
CA SER A 272 -26.29 9.39 -11.02
C SER A 272 -27.39 8.94 -10.06
N ASP A 273 -27.47 7.63 -9.78
CA ASP A 273 -28.40 7.00 -8.85
C ASP A 273 -27.94 6.98 -7.38
N GLN A 274 -26.81 7.63 -7.09
CA GLN A 274 -26.15 7.68 -5.78
C GLN A 274 -25.83 6.32 -5.15
N SER A 275 -25.75 5.25 -5.94
CA SER A 275 -25.53 3.90 -5.42
C SER A 275 -24.05 3.54 -5.25
N LEU A 276 -23.17 4.14 -6.05
CA LEU A 276 -21.73 3.86 -6.05
C LEU A 276 -20.91 5.15 -5.96
N SER A 277 -20.02 5.19 -4.97
CA SER A 277 -19.03 6.26 -4.83
C SER A 277 -17.86 6.02 -5.78
N TYR A 278 -17.46 7.07 -6.50
CA TYR A 278 -16.27 7.03 -7.34
C TYR A 278 -14.99 6.77 -6.52
N ALA A 279 -14.95 7.22 -5.27
CA ALA A 279 -13.84 6.99 -4.35
C ALA A 279 -13.68 5.49 -4.09
N ILE A 280 -14.77 4.82 -3.72
CA ILE A 280 -14.81 3.37 -3.45
C ILE A 280 -14.42 2.59 -4.70
N TYR A 281 -14.94 3.00 -5.86
CA TYR A 281 -14.64 2.35 -7.13
C TYR A 281 -13.16 2.48 -7.51
N LYS A 282 -12.58 3.69 -7.39
CA LYS A 282 -11.15 3.93 -7.64
C LYS A 282 -10.25 3.18 -6.68
N ASP A 283 -10.55 3.20 -5.39
CA ASP A 283 -9.80 2.47 -4.36
C ASP A 283 -9.82 0.94 -4.62
N TYR A 284 -10.97 0.40 -5.00
CA TYR A 284 -11.08 -0.98 -5.48
C TYR A 284 -10.17 -1.23 -6.70
N ARG A 285 -10.25 -0.37 -7.71
CA ARG A 285 -9.47 -0.47 -8.94
C ARG A 285 -7.96 -0.42 -8.69
N SER A 286 -7.50 0.52 -7.88
CA SER A 286 -6.10 0.67 -7.49
C SER A 286 -5.56 -0.57 -6.78
N SER A 287 -6.39 -1.23 -5.97
CA SER A 287 -5.99 -2.47 -5.29
C SER A 287 -5.78 -3.68 -6.21
N LEU A 288 -6.31 -3.62 -7.44
CA LEU A 288 -6.13 -4.66 -8.44
C LEU A 288 -4.86 -4.45 -9.27
N ALA A 289 -4.32 -3.23 -9.33
CA ALA A 289 -3.25 -2.86 -10.25
C ALA A 289 -1.99 -3.72 -10.07
N GLU A 290 -1.52 -3.92 -8.82
CA GLU A 290 -0.34 -4.75 -8.56
C GLU A 290 -0.57 -6.22 -8.95
N ARG A 291 -1.75 -6.78 -8.63
CA ARG A 291 -2.13 -8.14 -9.01
C ARG A 291 -2.19 -8.31 -10.53
N PHE A 292 -2.73 -7.32 -11.23
CA PHE A 292 -2.88 -7.32 -12.68
C PHE A 292 -1.53 -7.29 -13.39
N ILE A 293 -0.63 -6.39 -12.97
CA ILE A 293 0.74 -6.30 -13.50
C ILE A 293 1.50 -7.59 -13.24
N ALA A 294 1.43 -8.12 -12.01
CA ALA A 294 2.12 -9.36 -11.64
C ALA A 294 1.61 -10.58 -12.41
N ALA A 295 0.31 -10.64 -12.75
CA ALA A 295 -0.25 -11.72 -13.53
C ALA A 295 0.24 -11.75 -14.98
N ASN A 296 0.58 -10.58 -15.55
CA ASN A 296 1.07 -10.39 -16.92
C ASN A 296 0.33 -11.27 -17.97
N ASN A 297 -1.00 -11.28 -17.88
CA ASN A 297 -1.84 -12.16 -18.71
C ASN A 297 -2.64 -11.33 -19.73
N PRO A 298 -2.46 -11.55 -21.04
CA PRO A 298 -3.09 -10.75 -22.08
C PRO A 298 -4.62 -10.92 -22.16
N LYS A 299 -5.20 -11.95 -21.51
CA LYS A 299 -6.66 -12.15 -21.45
C LYS A 299 -7.32 -11.36 -20.32
N TYR A 300 -6.55 -10.94 -19.32
CA TYR A 300 -7.10 -10.22 -18.18
C TYR A 300 -7.32 -8.76 -18.55
N LYS A 301 -8.35 -8.17 -17.95
CA LYS A 301 -8.69 -6.76 -18.10
C LYS A 301 -8.76 -6.09 -16.73
N MET A 302 -8.40 -4.81 -16.70
CA MET A 302 -8.67 -3.92 -15.58
C MET A 302 -10.06 -3.31 -15.74
N PRO A 303 -10.85 -3.12 -14.65
CA PRO A 303 -12.13 -2.40 -14.72
C PRO A 303 -11.96 -1.05 -15.45
N PRO A 304 -12.97 -0.41 -16.04
CA PRO A 304 -12.82 0.92 -16.64
C PRO A 304 -12.45 1.98 -15.59
N GLU A 305 -11.83 3.10 -15.99
CA GLU A 305 -11.41 4.16 -15.05
C GLU A 305 -12.58 4.86 -14.36
N THR A 306 -13.69 4.99 -15.08
CA THR A 306 -14.95 5.54 -14.57
C THR A 306 -15.94 4.39 -14.42
N PRO A 307 -16.67 4.32 -13.28
CA PRO A 307 -17.72 3.32 -13.11
C PRO A 307 -18.81 3.54 -14.16
N VAL A 308 -19.43 2.46 -14.62
CA VAL A 308 -20.58 2.58 -15.53
C VAL A 308 -21.83 3.01 -14.76
N GLU A 309 -22.69 3.80 -15.38
CA GLU A 309 -23.97 4.17 -14.81
C GLU A 309 -24.94 2.98 -14.81
N ALA A 310 -26.03 3.09 -14.04
CA ALA A 310 -27.13 2.13 -14.11
C ALA A 310 -27.68 2.09 -15.56
N PRO A 311 -28.07 0.90 -16.07
CA PRO A 311 -28.64 0.79 -17.40
C PRO A 311 -29.89 1.66 -17.53
N LYS A 312 -29.91 2.57 -18.52
CA LYS A 312 -31.00 3.55 -18.69
C LYS A 312 -32.32 2.91 -19.07
N ASP A 313 -32.26 1.83 -19.85
CA ASP A 313 -33.41 1.14 -20.41
C ASP A 313 -33.89 -0.02 -19.51
N TRP A 314 -33.41 -0.11 -18.27
CA TRP A 314 -33.86 -1.14 -17.33
C TRP A 314 -35.34 -0.96 -16.98
N PRO A 315 -36.19 -2.00 -17.11
CA PRO A 315 -37.61 -1.88 -16.80
C PRO A 315 -37.87 -1.49 -15.34
N LYS A 316 -38.79 -0.54 -15.12
CA LYS A 316 -39.06 0.04 -13.79
C LYS A 316 -39.89 -0.87 -12.88
N ASP A 317 -40.62 -1.80 -13.48
CA ASP A 317 -41.45 -2.80 -12.81
C ASP A 317 -40.64 -4.01 -12.34
N LEU A 318 -39.39 -4.13 -12.80
CA LEU A 318 -38.46 -5.17 -12.35
C LEU A 318 -37.66 -4.73 -11.12
N PRO A 319 -37.09 -5.70 -10.37
CA PRO A 319 -36.14 -5.44 -9.32
C PRO A 319 -35.05 -4.48 -9.77
N GLN A 320 -34.78 -3.47 -8.95
CA GLN A 320 -33.89 -2.38 -9.31
C GLN A 320 -32.47 -2.89 -9.57
N LEU A 321 -31.90 -2.52 -10.72
CA LEU A 321 -30.49 -2.72 -11.04
C LEU A 321 -29.77 -1.36 -10.98
N ARG A 322 -29.05 -1.12 -9.89
CA ARG A 322 -28.33 0.14 -9.67
C ARG A 322 -26.92 0.09 -10.24
N ALA A 323 -26.29 1.24 -10.38
CA ALA A 323 -24.92 1.35 -10.86
C ALA A 323 -23.95 0.52 -10.00
N LYS A 324 -24.13 0.49 -8.67
CA LYS A 324 -23.31 -0.34 -7.76
C LYS A 324 -23.35 -1.82 -8.15
N GLU A 325 -24.53 -2.41 -8.21
CA GLU A 325 -24.68 -3.83 -8.51
C GLU A 325 -24.28 -4.14 -9.96
N TRP A 326 -24.52 -3.21 -10.89
CA TRP A 326 -24.10 -3.36 -12.28
C TRP A 326 -22.57 -3.39 -12.43
N ASN A 327 -21.85 -2.47 -11.78
CA ASN A 327 -20.38 -2.53 -11.77
C ASN A 327 -19.85 -3.78 -11.05
N HIS A 328 -20.50 -4.22 -9.96
CA HIS A 328 -20.16 -5.48 -9.29
C HIS A 328 -20.28 -6.68 -10.24
N ILE A 329 -21.39 -6.79 -10.99
CA ILE A 329 -21.61 -7.87 -11.96
C ILE A 329 -20.54 -7.85 -13.05
N LEU A 330 -20.31 -6.68 -13.66
CA LEU A 330 -19.40 -6.60 -14.80
C LEU A 330 -17.93 -6.71 -14.39
N TYR A 331 -17.52 -5.94 -13.39
CA TYR A 331 -16.10 -5.68 -13.10
C TYR A 331 -15.66 -6.15 -11.73
N GLY A 332 -16.60 -6.53 -10.86
CA GLY A 332 -16.33 -6.95 -9.50
C GLY A 332 -16.26 -5.79 -8.52
N ASP A 333 -16.21 -6.15 -7.24
CA ASP A 333 -15.99 -5.23 -6.13
C ASP A 333 -15.29 -5.95 -4.97
N ARG A 334 -15.26 -5.29 -3.80
CA ARG A 334 -14.75 -5.87 -2.57
C ARG A 334 -15.50 -5.35 -1.36
N GLU A 335 -15.50 -6.15 -0.30
CA GLU A 335 -15.98 -5.75 1.02
C GLU A 335 -15.01 -6.20 2.11
N LYS A 336 -14.99 -5.49 3.24
CA LYS A 336 -14.29 -5.95 4.42
C LYS A 336 -15.15 -6.97 5.16
N VAL A 337 -14.72 -8.21 5.19
CA VAL A 337 -15.40 -9.29 5.92
C VAL A 337 -14.56 -9.67 7.12
N ARG A 338 -15.22 -9.96 8.24
CA ARG A 338 -14.54 -10.47 9.42
C ARG A 338 -14.17 -11.92 9.19
N ASN A 339 -12.88 -12.23 9.18
CA ASN A 339 -12.37 -13.59 9.13
C ASN A 339 -12.82 -14.32 10.41
N SER A 340 -13.41 -15.50 10.24
CA SER A 340 -14.02 -16.26 11.35
C SER A 340 -12.96 -16.81 12.32
N GLN A 341 -11.76 -17.07 11.82
CA GLN A 341 -10.63 -17.65 12.56
C GLN A 341 -9.77 -16.54 13.21
N THR A 342 -9.33 -15.55 12.42
CA THR A 342 -8.43 -14.49 12.90
C THR A 342 -9.16 -13.32 13.56
N LYS A 343 -10.49 -13.25 13.39
CA LYS A 343 -11.34 -12.12 13.82
C LYS A 343 -11.00 -10.77 13.18
N GLU A 344 -10.03 -10.72 12.26
CA GLU A 344 -9.62 -9.52 11.53
C GLU A 344 -10.58 -9.20 10.38
N LYS A 345 -10.58 -7.94 9.95
CA LYS A 345 -11.32 -7.51 8.77
C LYS A 345 -10.41 -7.61 7.55
N GLU A 346 -10.64 -8.62 6.73
CA GLU A 346 -9.90 -8.85 5.48
C GLU A 346 -10.75 -8.40 4.29
N TRP A 347 -10.08 -7.99 3.22
CA TRP A 347 -10.76 -7.68 1.96
C TRP A 347 -11.16 -8.98 1.27
N ASN A 348 -12.46 -9.14 1.05
CA ASN A 348 -13.02 -10.21 0.25
C ASN A 348 -13.47 -9.65 -1.10
N PHE A 349 -12.89 -10.18 -2.18
CA PHE A 349 -13.21 -9.78 -3.55
C PHE A 349 -14.41 -10.58 -4.06
N LYS A 350 -15.31 -9.93 -4.82
CA LYS A 350 -16.53 -10.56 -5.35
C LYS A 350 -16.87 -10.04 -6.75
N GLY A 351 -17.79 -10.71 -7.42
CA GLY A 351 -18.27 -10.31 -8.74
C GLY A 351 -17.24 -10.52 -9.86
N GLY A 352 -17.29 -9.65 -10.87
CA GLY A 352 -16.35 -9.68 -12.00
C GLY A 352 -16.68 -10.76 -13.00
N HIS A 353 -17.95 -10.84 -13.39
CA HIS A 353 -18.48 -11.90 -14.25
C HIS A 353 -18.40 -11.56 -15.74
N SER A 354 -18.04 -10.35 -16.14
CA SER A 354 -17.77 -10.09 -17.56
C SER A 354 -16.47 -10.74 -18.01
N SER A 355 -16.37 -11.02 -19.30
CA SER A 355 -15.19 -11.69 -19.84
C SER A 355 -13.90 -10.87 -19.70
N GLY A 356 -12.89 -11.50 -19.09
CA GLY A 356 -11.59 -10.91 -18.75
C GLY A 356 -11.47 -10.38 -17.32
N PHE A 357 -12.49 -10.55 -16.46
CA PHE A 357 -12.51 -10.04 -15.07
C PHE A 357 -12.60 -11.13 -13.99
N GLY A 358 -12.88 -12.38 -14.37
CA GLY A 358 -13.02 -13.52 -13.46
C GLY A 358 -11.74 -13.85 -12.70
N TRP A 359 -10.57 -13.41 -13.19
CA TRP A 359 -9.29 -13.52 -12.48
C TRP A 359 -9.29 -12.85 -11.10
N ILE A 360 -10.18 -11.89 -10.87
CA ILE A 360 -10.29 -11.14 -9.62
C ILE A 360 -10.72 -12.08 -8.48
N THR A 361 -11.61 -13.02 -8.77
CA THR A 361 -12.26 -13.93 -7.81
C THR A 361 -12.05 -15.42 -8.13
N ASN A 362 -11.33 -15.74 -9.21
CA ASN A 362 -11.34 -17.05 -9.86
C ASN A 362 -12.77 -17.52 -10.22
N GLY A 363 -13.65 -16.57 -10.49
CA GLY A 363 -15.07 -16.79 -10.78
C GLY A 363 -15.35 -17.13 -12.23
N ASP A 364 -16.57 -17.61 -12.49
CA ASP A 364 -17.04 -17.87 -13.84
C ASP A 364 -17.45 -16.58 -14.54
N GLU A 365 -17.11 -16.51 -15.83
CA GLU A 365 -17.38 -15.37 -16.70
C GLU A 365 -18.51 -15.68 -17.69
N PHE A 366 -19.28 -14.65 -18.04
CA PHE A 366 -20.12 -14.65 -19.23
C PHE A 366 -19.28 -14.87 -20.49
N PRO A 367 -19.87 -15.40 -21.58
CA PRO A 367 -19.14 -15.63 -22.83
C PRO A 367 -18.41 -14.39 -23.33
N SER A 368 -17.21 -14.57 -23.86
CA SER A 368 -16.40 -13.46 -24.41
C SER A 368 -17.04 -12.76 -25.61
N SER A 369 -18.04 -13.38 -26.24
CA SER A 369 -18.83 -12.80 -27.33
C SER A 369 -19.97 -11.90 -26.86
N TRP A 370 -20.34 -11.94 -25.57
CA TRP A 370 -21.44 -11.14 -25.04
C TRP A 370 -20.99 -9.71 -24.75
N LYS A 371 -21.80 -8.75 -25.17
CA LYS A 371 -21.66 -7.34 -24.78
C LYS A 371 -22.44 -7.07 -23.49
N ASN A 372 -22.28 -5.87 -22.94
CA ASN A 372 -23.02 -5.44 -21.75
C ASN A 372 -24.54 -5.56 -21.95
N GLU A 373 -25.04 -5.29 -23.15
CA GLU A 373 -26.45 -5.41 -23.51
C GLU A 373 -26.92 -6.87 -23.50
N ASP A 374 -26.09 -7.82 -23.94
CA ASP A 374 -26.43 -9.25 -23.88
C ASP A 374 -26.55 -9.73 -22.43
N ILE A 375 -25.65 -9.28 -21.56
CA ILE A 375 -25.68 -9.58 -20.12
C ILE A 375 -26.94 -8.97 -19.51
N LEU A 376 -27.26 -7.71 -19.83
CA LEU A 376 -28.45 -7.03 -19.32
C LEU A 376 -29.73 -7.79 -19.70
N ASN A 377 -29.88 -8.13 -20.98
CA ASN A 377 -31.03 -8.89 -21.49
C ASN A 377 -31.10 -10.29 -20.86
N ALA A 378 -29.96 -10.92 -20.58
CA ALA A 378 -29.92 -12.21 -19.89
C ALA A 378 -30.43 -12.11 -18.45
N ILE A 379 -30.11 -11.02 -17.75
CA ILE A 379 -30.62 -10.76 -16.40
C ILE A 379 -32.12 -10.50 -16.45
N GLU A 380 -32.58 -9.62 -17.33
CA GLU A 380 -33.99 -9.32 -17.54
C GLU A 380 -34.79 -10.61 -17.83
N HIS A 381 -34.32 -11.42 -18.79
CA HIS A 381 -34.92 -12.70 -19.12
C HIS A 381 -34.98 -13.67 -17.93
N THR A 382 -33.94 -13.68 -17.08
CA THR A 382 -33.86 -14.59 -15.93
C THR A 382 -34.78 -14.17 -14.80
N VAL A 383 -34.89 -12.87 -14.54
CA VAL A 383 -35.80 -12.34 -13.53
C VAL A 383 -37.25 -12.46 -14.02
N GLY A 384 -37.49 -12.28 -15.33
CA GLY A 384 -38.84 -12.25 -15.88
C GLY A 384 -39.66 -11.16 -15.22
N ASN A 385 -40.99 -11.32 -15.11
CA ASN A 385 -41.87 -10.30 -14.51
C ASN A 385 -41.96 -10.37 -12.98
N THR A 386 -40.98 -10.97 -12.30
CA THR A 386 -41.03 -11.16 -10.84
C THR A 386 -40.51 -9.94 -10.09
N SER A 387 -41.23 -9.51 -9.07
CA SER A 387 -40.80 -8.48 -8.12
C SER A 387 -40.42 -9.08 -6.75
N SER A 388 -40.34 -10.41 -6.67
CA SER A 388 -40.02 -11.13 -5.43
C SER A 388 -38.51 -11.28 -5.21
N ASP A 389 -38.12 -11.30 -3.93
CA ASP A 389 -36.76 -11.66 -3.51
C ASP A 389 -36.54 -13.16 -3.73
N GLY A 390 -35.34 -13.53 -4.19
CA GLY A 390 -35.04 -14.94 -4.45
C GLY A 390 -33.81 -15.19 -5.31
N LEU A 391 -33.62 -16.47 -5.62
CA LEU A 391 -32.63 -16.97 -6.55
C LEU A 391 -33.35 -17.41 -7.81
N PHE A 392 -33.06 -16.75 -8.93
CA PHE A 392 -33.66 -17.04 -10.22
C PHE A 392 -32.65 -17.72 -11.12
N THR A 393 -33.09 -18.68 -11.91
CA THR A 393 -32.21 -19.40 -12.83
C THR A 393 -32.93 -19.64 -14.14
N SER A 394 -32.29 -19.26 -15.25
CA SER A 394 -32.82 -19.44 -16.60
C SER A 394 -31.71 -19.84 -17.56
N THR A 395 -32.07 -20.14 -18.81
CA THR A 395 -31.09 -20.34 -19.88
C THR A 395 -31.31 -19.26 -20.94
N TYR A 396 -30.30 -18.42 -21.17
CA TYR A 396 -30.33 -17.37 -22.18
C TYR A 396 -29.22 -17.61 -23.20
N LYS A 397 -29.58 -17.68 -24.49
CA LYS A 397 -28.66 -18.03 -25.60
C LYS A 397 -27.78 -19.27 -25.32
N GLY A 398 -28.38 -20.30 -24.72
CA GLY A 398 -27.69 -21.56 -24.39
C GLY A 398 -26.78 -21.50 -23.15
N VAL A 399 -26.73 -20.37 -22.44
CA VAL A 399 -25.94 -20.21 -21.22
C VAL A 399 -26.88 -20.21 -20.01
N LYS A 400 -26.57 -21.02 -19.00
CA LYS A 400 -27.33 -21.05 -17.75
C LYS A 400 -26.94 -19.85 -16.89
N ILE A 401 -27.91 -19.00 -16.57
CA ILE A 401 -27.72 -17.75 -15.83
C ILE A 401 -28.39 -17.87 -14.48
N GLN A 402 -27.73 -17.36 -13.45
CA GLN A 402 -28.28 -17.23 -12.12
C GLN A 402 -28.30 -15.77 -11.69
N VAL A 403 -29.44 -15.31 -11.21
CA VAL A 403 -29.65 -13.95 -10.71
C VAL A 403 -30.13 -13.99 -9.28
N ILE A 404 -29.53 -13.17 -8.42
CA ILE A 404 -29.93 -13.04 -7.01
C ILE A 404 -30.66 -11.71 -6.84
N VAL A 405 -31.91 -11.76 -6.39
CA VAL A 405 -32.69 -10.58 -6.02
C VAL A 405 -32.86 -10.54 -4.50
N ARG A 406 -32.55 -9.39 -3.88
CA ARG A 406 -32.82 -9.15 -2.45
C ARG A 406 -33.25 -7.71 -2.21
N LYS A 407 -34.23 -7.51 -1.35
CA LYS A 407 -34.84 -6.23 -1.04
C LYS A 407 -35.28 -5.48 -2.31
N GLY A 408 -35.86 -6.21 -3.26
CA GLY A 408 -36.32 -5.67 -4.54
C GLY A 408 -35.21 -5.18 -5.47
N LYS A 409 -33.97 -5.68 -5.32
CA LYS A 409 -32.80 -5.29 -6.11
C LYS A 409 -32.08 -6.51 -6.67
N VAL A 410 -31.63 -6.43 -7.92
CA VAL A 410 -30.68 -7.39 -8.46
C VAL A 410 -29.34 -7.16 -7.77
N ILE A 411 -28.88 -8.12 -6.96
CA ILE A 411 -27.63 -8.02 -6.19
C ILE A 411 -26.43 -8.50 -6.99
N THR A 412 -26.61 -9.58 -7.75
CA THR A 412 -25.58 -10.13 -8.63
C THR A 412 -26.22 -11.02 -9.68
N ALA A 413 -25.49 -11.27 -10.76
CA ALA A 413 -25.84 -12.16 -11.84
C ALA A 413 -24.57 -12.79 -12.41
N TYR A 414 -24.61 -14.10 -12.65
CA TYR A 414 -23.46 -14.84 -13.14
C TYR A 414 -23.88 -16.08 -13.92
N ARG A 415 -22.94 -16.58 -14.73
CA ARG A 415 -23.08 -17.86 -15.43
C ARG A 415 -22.91 -19.01 -14.43
N LEU A 416 -23.74 -20.03 -14.54
CA LEU A 416 -23.57 -21.31 -13.84
C LEU A 416 -22.81 -22.32 -14.70
N GLY A 417 -21.64 -22.76 -14.20
CA GLY A 417 -20.86 -23.85 -14.76
C GLY A 417 -19.79 -23.39 -15.75
N ARG A 418 -18.56 -23.89 -15.57
CA ARG A 418 -17.46 -23.77 -16.55
C ARG A 418 -17.72 -24.58 -17.80
#